data_AF-A0A2S2P433-F1
#
_entry.id   AF-A0A2S2P433-F1
#
_cell.length_a   1.000
_cell.length_b   1.000
_cell.length_c   1.000
_cell.angle_alpha   90.00
_cell.angle_beta   90.00
_cell.angle_gamma   90.00
#
_symmetry.space_group_name_H-M   'P 1'
#
loop_
_entity.id
_entity.type
_entity.pdbx_description
1 polymer ?
#
loop_
_entity_poly.entity_id
_entity_poly.type
_entity_poly.pdbx_seq_one_letter_code
_entity_poly.pdbx_strand_id
1 'polypeptide(L)'
;NLVFHSAQGDIQQEVIGVGVTDDNVQFWPVGERPTSYTLVPGVHQHEHLVQDNLGFLYFKSKKTEKKVYLKCKENITNRCQATGSISSDEHNKQFQMRKLHNHEVRPSNTEMRELRSSIGHQCVQQIVRPYSARSVYVEAIVSHPEGAENYTFAQAAERMRQLR
;
A
#
# COMPACT_ATOMS: atom_id res chain seq x y z
N ASN A 1 -81.93 21.17 0.65
CA ASN A 1 -80.54 20.69 0.51
C ASN A 1 -79.68 21.72 -0.20
N LEU A 2 -78.56 22.20 0.30
CA LEU A 2 -77.94 22.31 1.62
C LEU A 2 -76.64 23.07 1.27
N VAL A 3 -76.50 24.27 1.83
CA VAL A 3 -75.25 24.92 2.27
C VAL A 3 -74.21 25.38 1.21
N PHE A 4 -74.04 26.70 1.17
CA PHE A 4 -72.80 27.40 0.81
C PHE A 4 -71.78 27.30 1.96
N HIS A 5 -70.51 27.05 1.66
CA HIS A 5 -69.40 27.46 2.52
C HIS A 5 -68.21 27.96 1.69
N SER A 6 -67.88 29.23 1.91
CA SER A 6 -66.56 29.83 1.67
C SER A 6 -65.57 29.35 2.76
N ALA A 7 -64.29 29.20 2.44
CA ALA A 7 -63.17 29.51 3.33
C ALA A 7 -61.82 29.52 2.60
N GLN A 8 -61.11 30.64 2.73
CA GLN A 8 -59.67 30.77 2.54
C GLN A 8 -58.92 29.99 3.63
N GLY A 9 -57.67 29.61 3.35
CA GLY A 9 -56.71 29.17 4.36
C GLY A 9 -55.39 28.75 3.74
N ASP A 10 -54.37 29.60 3.89
CA ASP A 10 -52.95 29.28 3.78
C ASP A 10 -52.59 28.02 4.60
N ILE A 11 -51.45 27.38 4.27
CA ILE A 11 -50.35 27.10 5.23
C ILE A 11 -49.31 26.13 4.62
N GLN A 12 -48.07 26.64 4.58
CA GLN A 12 -46.76 26.01 4.73
C GLN A 12 -46.10 25.20 3.58
N GLN A 13 -44.97 25.78 3.16
CA GLN A 13 -43.79 25.11 2.65
C GLN A 13 -43.42 23.86 3.48
N GLU A 14 -43.24 22.73 2.81
CA GLU A 14 -42.22 21.75 3.22
C GLU A 14 -41.20 21.61 2.11
N VAL A 15 -40.03 22.22 2.37
CA VAL A 15 -38.78 21.95 1.68
C VAL A 15 -38.37 20.53 2.07
N ILE A 16 -38.74 19.53 1.27
CA ILE A 16 -38.14 18.20 1.41
C ILE A 16 -36.82 18.24 0.66
N GLY A 17 -35.77 18.21 1.47
CA GLY A 17 -34.40 18.48 1.11
C GLY A 17 -33.91 17.69 -0.11
N VAL A 18 -33.04 18.38 -0.84
CA VAL A 18 -32.05 17.85 -1.77
C VAL A 18 -31.60 16.47 -1.28
N GLY A 19 -32.17 15.43 -1.89
CA GLY A 19 -31.62 14.10 -1.80
C GLY A 19 -30.21 14.20 -2.33
N VAL A 20 -29.23 14.09 -1.43
CA VAL A 20 -27.83 13.96 -1.77
C VAL A 20 -27.76 12.78 -2.74
N THR A 21 -27.61 13.07 -4.03
CA THR A 21 -27.24 12.05 -4.99
C THR A 21 -25.82 11.65 -4.60
N ASP A 22 -25.71 10.55 -3.85
CA ASP A 22 -24.43 9.88 -3.65
C ASP A 22 -24.05 9.24 -5.00
N ASP A 23 -23.62 10.09 -5.93
CA ASP A 23 -23.20 9.77 -7.30
C ASP A 23 -21.88 8.96 -7.33
N ASN A 24 -21.58 8.22 -6.27
CA ASN A 24 -20.43 7.32 -6.17
C ASN A 24 -20.83 5.88 -5.85
N VAL A 25 -21.94 5.39 -6.43
CA VAL A 25 -22.11 3.94 -6.61
C VAL A 25 -21.09 3.47 -7.63
N GLN A 26 -19.84 3.30 -7.17
CA GLN A 26 -18.76 2.75 -7.96
C GLN A 26 -19.13 1.29 -8.24
N PHE A 27 -19.58 1.01 -9.47
CA PHE A 27 -19.91 -0.34 -9.90
C PHE A 27 -18.61 -1.14 -10.02
N TRP A 28 -18.41 -2.06 -9.09
CA TRP A 28 -17.21 -2.90 -9.06
C TRP A 28 -17.48 -4.19 -9.83
N PRO A 29 -16.52 -4.68 -10.63
CA PRO A 29 -16.64 -5.99 -11.27
C PRO A 29 -16.78 -7.09 -10.20
N VAL A 30 -17.52 -8.15 -10.56
CA VAL A 30 -17.68 -9.34 -9.72
C VAL A 30 -16.33 -10.04 -9.66
N GLY A 31 -15.71 -10.05 -8.48
CA GLY A 31 -14.39 -10.62 -8.24
C GLY A 31 -14.03 -10.59 -6.76
N GLU A 32 -13.02 -11.37 -6.38
CA GLU A 32 -12.51 -11.43 -5.02
C GLU A 32 -11.88 -10.08 -4.65
N ARG A 33 -12.20 -9.57 -3.45
CA ARG A 33 -11.67 -8.30 -2.95
C ARG A 33 -10.71 -8.55 -1.80
N PRO A 34 -9.61 -7.78 -1.72
CA PRO A 34 -8.79 -7.80 -0.53
C PRO A 34 -9.58 -7.22 0.65
N THR A 35 -9.58 -7.94 1.76
CA THR A 35 -10.28 -7.60 3.00
C THR A 35 -9.32 -7.36 4.15
N SER A 36 -8.11 -7.92 4.09
CA SER A 36 -7.11 -7.81 5.14
C SER A 36 -5.72 -7.54 4.58
N TYR A 37 -4.78 -7.23 5.47
CA TYR A 37 -3.40 -6.98 5.09
C TYR A 37 -2.39 -7.47 6.13
N THR A 38 -1.17 -7.69 5.68
CA THR A 38 0.04 -7.89 6.49
C THR A 38 1.06 -6.81 6.19
N LEU A 39 1.99 -6.60 7.12
CA LEU A 39 3.15 -5.75 6.89
C LEU A 39 4.33 -6.64 6.53
N VAL A 40 4.98 -6.32 5.42
CA VAL A 40 6.20 -7.00 4.99
C VAL A 40 7.36 -6.02 5.00
N PRO A 41 8.58 -6.45 5.37
CA PRO A 41 9.73 -5.58 5.33
C PRO A 41 9.93 -5.02 3.93
N GLY A 42 10.37 -3.77 3.85
CA GLY A 42 10.79 -3.07 2.64
C GLY A 42 12.26 -3.35 2.34
N VAL A 43 12.79 -2.64 1.32
CA VAL A 43 14.22 -2.72 0.97
C VAL A 43 15.02 -1.67 1.75
N HIS A 44 14.36 -0.62 2.23
CA HIS A 44 14.98 0.43 3.04
C HIS A 44 14.71 0.20 4.54
N GLN A 45 15.59 0.71 5.39
CA GLN A 45 15.44 0.59 6.85
C GLN A 45 14.12 1.20 7.31
N HIS A 46 13.39 0.49 8.17
CA HIS A 46 12.08 0.86 8.72
C HIS A 46 10.95 1.03 7.67
N GLU A 47 11.24 0.82 6.39
CA GLU A 47 10.22 0.77 5.36
C GLU A 47 9.43 -0.53 5.52
N HIS A 48 8.12 -0.42 5.61
CA HIS A 48 7.21 -1.56 5.61
C HIS A 48 6.23 -1.38 4.47
N LEU A 49 6.14 -2.40 3.61
CA LEU A 49 5.12 -2.46 2.58
C LEU A 49 3.87 -3.10 3.18
N VAL A 50 2.72 -2.67 2.68
CA VAL A 50 1.45 -3.31 2.98
C VAL A 50 1.21 -4.37 1.91
N GLN A 51 1.00 -5.62 2.30
CA GLN A 51 0.58 -6.69 1.42
C GLN A 51 -0.87 -7.03 1.72
N ASP A 52 -1.75 -7.00 0.72
CA ASP A 52 -3.12 -7.47 0.91
C ASP A 52 -3.21 -9.00 0.91
N ASN A 53 -4.37 -9.56 1.28
CA ASN A 53 -4.60 -11.00 1.27
C ASN A 53 -4.70 -11.61 -0.14
N LEU A 54 -4.65 -10.81 -1.21
CA LEU A 54 -4.52 -11.28 -2.59
C LEU A 54 -3.06 -11.26 -3.08
N GLY A 55 -2.13 -10.74 -2.26
CA GLY A 55 -0.71 -10.71 -2.54
C GLY A 55 -0.19 -9.42 -3.20
N PHE A 56 -1.05 -8.42 -3.45
CA PHE A 56 -0.61 -7.14 -3.99
C PHE A 56 0.12 -6.31 -2.94
N LEU A 57 1.19 -5.65 -3.37
CA LEU A 57 2.04 -4.81 -2.52
C LEU A 57 1.76 -3.33 -2.73
N TYR A 58 1.77 -2.59 -1.63
CA TYR A 58 1.53 -1.16 -1.60
C TYR A 58 2.56 -0.40 -0.77
N PHE A 59 2.90 0.80 -1.23
CA PHE A 59 3.62 1.81 -0.45
C PHE A 59 2.64 2.69 0.33
N LYS A 60 3.03 3.06 1.55
CA LYS A 60 2.34 4.10 2.33
C LYS A 60 2.59 5.45 1.65
N SER A 61 1.53 6.20 1.35
CA SER A 61 1.61 7.46 0.60
C SER A 61 1.27 8.69 1.44
N LYS A 62 0.18 8.64 2.21
CA LYS A 62 -0.26 9.71 3.12
C LYS A 62 -0.84 9.07 4.36
N LYS A 63 -0.53 9.62 5.53
CA LYS A 63 -1.14 9.24 6.80
C LYS A 63 -2.03 10.38 7.31
N THR A 64 -3.20 10.03 7.82
CA THR A 64 -4.07 10.89 8.61
C THR A 64 -4.26 10.27 9.99
N GLU A 65 -4.96 10.95 10.89
CA GLU A 65 -5.28 10.42 12.23
C GLU A 65 -5.99 9.07 12.16
N LYS A 66 -6.88 8.88 11.18
CA LYS A 66 -7.73 7.69 11.07
C LYS A 66 -7.31 6.68 10.01
N LYS A 67 -6.63 7.12 8.94
CA LYS A 67 -6.33 6.28 7.79
C LYS A 67 -4.90 6.45 7.29
N VAL A 68 -4.33 5.36 6.79
CA VAL A 68 -3.12 5.37 5.95
C VAL A 68 -3.53 5.07 4.52
N TYR A 69 -3.24 5.98 3.61
CA TYR A 69 -3.49 5.83 2.18
C TYR A 69 -2.34 5.11 1.51
N LEU A 70 -2.68 4.18 0.62
CA LEU A 70 -1.77 3.25 0.00
C LEU A 70 -1.79 3.42 -1.52
N LYS A 71 -0.61 3.29 -2.14
CA LYS A 71 -0.42 3.26 -3.60
C LYS A 71 0.24 1.96 -4.00
N CYS A 72 -0.21 1.37 -5.10
CA CYS A 72 0.39 0.14 -5.60
C CYS A 72 1.90 0.30 -5.83
N LYS A 73 2.67 -0.71 -5.47
CA LYS A 73 4.12 -0.77 -5.69
C LYS A 73 4.50 -0.66 -7.16
N GLU A 74 3.67 -1.22 -8.05
CA GLU A 74 3.90 -1.21 -9.49
C GLU A 74 3.30 0.05 -10.17
N ASN A 75 3.07 1.13 -9.40
CA ASN A 75 2.56 2.40 -9.94
C ASN A 75 3.51 3.03 -10.97
N ILE A 76 4.83 2.88 -10.78
CA ILE A 76 5.83 3.46 -11.69
C ILE A 76 6.09 2.53 -12.88
N THR A 77 6.29 1.25 -12.61
CA THR A 77 6.65 0.20 -13.57
C THR A 77 5.50 -0.18 -14.49
N ASN A 78 4.31 -0.45 -13.95
CA ASN A 78 3.12 -0.87 -14.71
C ASN A 78 2.08 0.24 -14.86
N ARG A 79 2.42 1.48 -14.49
CA ARG A 79 1.47 2.62 -14.44
C ARG A 79 0.20 2.31 -13.65
N CYS A 80 0.32 1.41 -12.66
CA CYS A 80 -0.83 0.92 -11.91
C CYS A 80 -1.42 2.02 -11.03
N GLN A 81 -2.69 2.35 -11.25
CA GLN A 81 -3.40 3.35 -10.46
C GLN A 81 -4.13 2.77 -9.24
N ALA A 82 -3.91 1.49 -8.93
CA ALA A 82 -4.53 0.87 -7.76
C ALA A 82 -4.13 1.61 -6.48
N THR A 83 -5.14 1.89 -5.67
CA THR A 83 -5.00 2.58 -4.39
C THR A 83 -5.86 1.88 -3.36
N GLY A 84 -5.45 2.00 -2.11
CA GLY A 84 -6.20 1.48 -0.99
C GLY A 84 -6.03 2.37 0.24
N SER A 85 -6.66 1.96 1.32
CA SER A 85 -6.44 2.54 2.63
C SER A 85 -6.59 1.49 3.71
N ILE A 86 -5.78 1.63 4.76
CA ILE A 86 -5.89 0.87 6.00
C ILE A 86 -6.17 1.83 7.15
N SER A 87 -6.59 1.29 8.30
CA SER A 87 -6.69 2.07 9.53
C SER A 87 -5.31 2.60 9.94
N SER A 88 -5.27 3.76 10.60
CA SER A 88 -4.07 4.21 11.30
C SER A 88 -3.82 3.45 12.60
N ASP A 89 -4.84 2.78 13.14
CA ASP A 89 -4.71 1.82 14.23
C ASP A 89 -4.24 0.46 13.69
N GLU A 90 -3.05 0.03 14.12
CA GLU A 90 -2.40 -1.18 13.65
C GLU A 90 -3.09 -2.47 14.11
N HIS A 91 -3.96 -2.43 15.12
CA HIS A 91 -4.76 -3.58 15.55
C HIS A 91 -5.88 -3.88 14.54
N ASN A 92 -6.32 -2.87 13.80
CA ASN A 92 -7.33 -3.04 12.78
C ASN A 92 -6.69 -3.45 11.45
N LYS A 93 -6.74 -4.75 11.15
CA LYS A 93 -6.19 -5.35 9.92
C LYS A 93 -7.09 -5.22 8.69
N GLN A 94 -8.12 -4.37 8.72
CA GLN A 94 -8.99 -4.16 7.56
C GLN A 94 -8.28 -3.40 6.45
N PHE A 95 -8.43 -3.91 5.23
CA PHE A 95 -7.99 -3.26 4.01
C PHE A 95 -9.19 -2.78 3.19
N GLN A 96 -9.11 -1.54 2.69
CA GLN A 96 -10.14 -0.96 1.82
C GLN A 96 -9.52 -0.58 0.47
N MET A 97 -9.86 -1.31 -0.58
CA MET A 97 -9.45 -0.99 -1.94
C MET A 97 -10.28 0.16 -2.53
N ARG A 98 -9.64 1.06 -3.28
CA ARG A 98 -10.27 2.22 -3.94
C ARG A 98 -10.15 2.21 -5.47
N LYS A 99 -9.12 1.57 -6.01
CA LYS A 99 -8.94 1.37 -7.45
C LYS A 99 -8.36 -0.02 -7.70
N LEU A 100 -8.80 -0.66 -8.79
CA LEU A 100 -8.35 -2.00 -9.18
C LEU A 100 -6.94 -2.00 -9.76
N HIS A 101 -6.29 -3.14 -9.66
CA HIS A 101 -5.03 -3.41 -10.34
C HIS A 101 -5.25 -3.67 -11.83
N ASN A 102 -4.23 -3.33 -12.62
CA ASN A 102 -4.15 -3.56 -14.06
C ASN A 102 -3.01 -4.55 -14.40
N HIS A 103 -2.53 -5.28 -13.41
CA HIS A 103 -1.44 -6.23 -13.53
C HIS A 103 -1.70 -7.42 -12.60
N GLU A 104 -1.07 -8.54 -12.89
CA GLU A 104 -1.10 -9.72 -12.03
C GLU A 104 -0.21 -9.56 -10.80
N VAL A 105 -0.46 -10.38 -9.78
CA VAL A 105 0.36 -10.41 -8.58
C VAL A 105 1.76 -10.89 -8.97
N ARG A 106 2.75 -10.06 -8.68
CA ARG A 106 4.14 -10.43 -8.90
C ARG A 106 4.61 -11.35 -7.78
N PRO A 107 5.34 -12.45 -8.07
CA PRO A 107 5.94 -13.29 -7.03
C PRO A 107 6.78 -12.43 -6.09
N SER A 108 6.40 -12.40 -4.81
CA SER A 108 7.17 -11.69 -3.80
C SER A 108 8.38 -12.53 -3.43
N ASN A 109 9.57 -12.10 -3.80
CA ASN A 109 10.80 -12.67 -3.27
C ASN A 109 11.18 -11.95 -1.97
N THR A 110 10.61 -12.45 -0.86
CA THR A 110 10.83 -11.90 0.48
C THR A 110 12.29 -12.05 0.89
N GLU A 111 12.89 -13.21 0.67
CA GLU A 111 14.29 -13.51 0.97
C GLU A 111 15.27 -12.55 0.29
N MET A 112 15.09 -12.30 -1.02
CA MET A 112 15.86 -11.30 -1.75
C MET A 112 15.74 -9.92 -1.07
N ARG A 113 14.53 -9.57 -0.64
CA ARG A 113 14.26 -8.24 -0.08
C ARG A 113 14.94 -8.07 1.26
N GLU A 114 14.90 -9.09 2.11
CA GLU A 114 15.58 -9.13 3.39
C GLU A 114 17.09 -9.05 3.21
N LEU A 115 17.66 -9.84 2.29
CA LEU A 115 19.08 -9.75 1.93
C LEU A 115 19.46 -8.33 1.47
N ARG A 116 18.67 -7.71 0.60
CA ARG A 116 18.91 -6.33 0.13
C ARG A 116 18.82 -5.30 1.25
N SER A 117 17.89 -5.48 2.18
CA SER A 117 17.71 -4.62 3.35
C SER A 117 18.90 -4.75 4.29
N SER A 118 19.33 -5.99 4.59
CA SER A 118 20.49 -6.30 5.41
C SER A 118 21.77 -5.67 4.85
N ILE A 119 22.03 -5.84 3.55
CA ILE A 119 23.16 -5.21 2.85
C ILE A 119 23.09 -3.68 2.95
N GLY A 120 21.93 -3.08 2.70
CA GLY A 120 21.77 -1.62 2.81
C GLY A 120 22.05 -1.13 4.23
N HIS A 121 21.61 -1.87 5.24
CA HIS A 121 21.83 -1.55 6.64
C HIS A 121 23.31 -1.64 7.03
N GLN A 122 23.97 -2.74 6.71
CA GLN A 122 25.41 -2.89 6.92
C GLN A 122 26.19 -1.80 6.19
N CYS A 123 25.82 -1.47 4.95
CA CYS A 123 26.49 -0.41 4.20
C CYS A 123 26.42 0.96 4.87
N VAL A 124 25.27 1.34 5.41
CA VAL A 124 25.08 2.62 6.11
C VAL A 124 25.82 2.63 7.45
N GLN A 125 25.73 1.55 8.24
CA GLN A 125 26.43 1.45 9.53
C GLN A 125 27.95 1.43 9.36
N GLN A 126 28.44 0.72 8.34
CA GLN A 126 29.86 0.59 8.06
C GLN A 126 30.42 1.80 7.30
N ILE A 127 29.66 2.86 6.98
CA ILE A 127 30.26 4.16 6.54
C ILE A 127 31.31 4.64 7.56
N VAL A 128 31.18 4.24 8.83
CA VAL A 128 32.07 4.59 9.93
C VAL A 128 33.38 3.76 9.94
N ARG A 129 33.51 2.68 9.14
CA ARG A 129 34.72 1.80 9.11
C ARG A 129 35.05 1.36 7.67
N PRO A 130 36.33 1.26 7.25
CA PRO A 130 36.65 0.78 5.92
C PRO A 130 36.20 -0.69 5.74
N TYR A 131 35.37 -0.95 4.72
CA TYR A 131 34.91 -2.29 4.35
C TYR A 131 34.94 -2.52 2.84
N SER A 132 35.07 -3.78 2.45
CA SER A 132 34.94 -4.20 1.05
C SER A 132 33.48 -4.55 0.74
N ALA A 133 32.99 -4.21 -0.45
CA ALA A 133 31.64 -4.62 -0.88
C ALA A 133 31.46 -6.15 -0.80
N ARG A 134 32.54 -6.90 -1.03
CA ARG A 134 32.54 -8.37 -0.97
C ARG A 134 32.30 -8.88 0.45
N SER A 135 32.94 -8.29 1.47
CA SER A 135 32.77 -8.72 2.86
C SER A 135 31.34 -8.49 3.34
N VAL A 136 30.74 -7.33 3.02
CA VAL A 136 29.32 -7.05 3.34
C VAL A 136 28.39 -8.06 2.67
N TYR A 137 28.59 -8.34 1.38
CA TYR A 137 27.75 -9.30 0.68
C TYR A 137 27.86 -10.72 1.27
N VAL A 138 29.09 -11.19 1.53
CA VAL A 138 29.33 -12.53 2.10
C VAL A 138 28.72 -12.66 3.49
N GLU A 139 28.86 -11.64 4.34
CA GLU A 139 28.24 -11.63 5.67
C GLU A 139 26.70 -11.68 5.57
N ALA A 140 26.11 -10.92 4.64
CA ALA A 140 24.67 -10.86 4.49
C ALA A 140 24.05 -12.18 3.96
N ILE A 141 24.73 -12.88 3.05
CA ILE A 141 24.24 -14.18 2.52
C ILE A 141 24.39 -15.32 3.53
N VAL A 142 25.27 -15.21 4.53
CA VAL A 142 25.32 -16.19 5.63
C VAL A 142 24.02 -16.12 6.44
N SER A 143 23.49 -14.92 6.65
CA SER A 143 22.22 -14.71 7.37
C SER A 143 20.98 -14.90 6.48
N HIS A 144 21.08 -14.66 5.17
CA HIS A 144 19.96 -14.74 4.23
C HIS A 144 20.37 -15.50 2.94
N PRO A 145 20.66 -16.82 3.04
CA PRO A 145 21.20 -17.59 1.93
C PRO A 145 20.22 -17.71 0.74
N GLU A 146 18.92 -17.88 1.03
CA GLU A 146 17.87 -18.02 0.02
C GLU A 146 17.73 -16.75 -0.84
N GLY A 147 18.02 -15.57 -0.26
CA GLY A 147 18.01 -14.32 -0.99
C GLY A 147 19.07 -14.25 -2.09
N ALA A 148 20.17 -15.01 -1.94
CA ALA A 148 21.29 -15.01 -2.88
C ALA A 148 20.98 -15.74 -4.19
N GLU A 149 19.98 -16.65 -4.18
CA GLU A 149 19.52 -17.33 -5.40
C GLU A 149 19.03 -16.36 -6.47
N ASN A 150 18.51 -15.21 -6.03
CA ASN A 150 17.90 -14.22 -6.91
C ASN A 150 18.59 -12.84 -6.84
N TYR A 151 19.64 -12.69 -6.02
CA TYR A 151 20.35 -11.43 -5.83
C TYR A 151 21.86 -11.61 -5.78
N THR A 152 22.50 -11.27 -6.90
CA THR A 152 23.93 -11.49 -7.13
C THR A 152 24.80 -10.45 -6.45
N PHE A 153 26.08 -10.79 -6.24
CA PHE A 153 27.10 -9.84 -5.78
C PHE A 153 27.20 -8.60 -6.67
N ALA A 154 27.08 -8.73 -8.00
CA ALA A 154 27.17 -7.60 -8.92
C ALA A 154 26.04 -6.57 -8.67
N GLN A 155 24.81 -7.06 -8.49
CA GLN A 155 23.65 -6.23 -8.14
C GLN A 155 23.83 -5.60 -6.75
N ALA A 156 24.33 -6.38 -5.79
CA ALA A 156 24.66 -5.88 -4.47
C ALA A 156 25.69 -4.75 -4.53
N ALA A 157 26.83 -4.96 -5.17
CA ALA A 157 27.90 -3.99 -5.29
C ALA A 157 27.44 -2.69 -5.96
N GLU A 158 26.62 -2.76 -7.01
CA GLU A 158 26.02 -1.58 -7.63
C GLU A 158 25.12 -0.82 -6.65
N ARG A 159 24.26 -1.51 -5.92
CA ARG A 159 23.43 -0.88 -4.86
C ARG A 159 24.31 -0.21 -3.79
N MET A 160 25.38 -0.86 -3.35
CA MET A 160 26.29 -0.28 -2.35
C MET A 160 26.98 0.99 -2.89
N ARG A 161 27.30 1.05 -4.19
CA ARG A 161 27.82 2.27 -4.83
C ARG A 161 26.81 3.41 -4.81
N GLN A 162 25.54 3.13 -5.04
CA GLN A 162 24.47 4.13 -5.03
C GLN A 162 24.13 4.66 -3.63
N LEU A 163 24.54 3.96 -2.57
CA LEU A 163 24.32 4.35 -1.18
C LEU A 163 25.49 5.14 -0.57
N ARG A 164 26.64 5.20 -1.26
CA ARG A 164 27.83 5.96 -0.87
C ARG A 164 27.82 7.33 -1.53
#